data_AF-A0A1T4LZV8-F1
#
_entry.id   AF-A0A1T4LZV8-F1
#
_cell.length_a   1.000
_cell.length_b   1.000
_cell.length_c   1.000
_cell.angle_alpha   90.00
_cell.angle_beta   90.00
_cell.angle_gamma   90.00
#
_symmetry.space_group_name_H-M   'P 1'
#
loop_
_entity.id
_entity.type
_entity.pdbx_description
1 polymer ?
#
loop_
_entity_poly.entity_id
_entity_poly.type
_entity_poly.pdbx_seq_one_letter_code
_entity_poly.pdbx_strand_id
1 'polypeptide(L)'
;MTQSERREWLIKVLLNEPDSPDEYKKIELPPQNDEEAQKNLLRSLMNVRPPRPVSDEFLKIQDEYLTERNKERGITDVATLKNVPADKRIFLWQGDITTLNADAIVNAANSALLGCFAPLHACIDN
;
A
#
# COMPACT_ATOMS: atom_id res chain seq x y z
N MET A 1 12.56 3.05 13.70
CA MET A 1 11.50 4.05 13.47
C MET A 1 10.17 3.45 13.90
N THR A 2 9.31 4.24 14.55
CA THR A 2 7.91 3.90 14.78
C THR A 2 7.13 3.91 13.46
N GLN A 3 5.92 3.36 13.44
CA GLN A 3 5.08 3.38 12.24
C GLN A 3 4.72 4.80 11.78
N SER A 4 4.47 5.71 12.73
CA SER A 4 4.24 7.13 12.42
C SER A 4 5.49 7.79 11.83
N GLU A 5 6.67 7.54 12.41
CA GLU A 5 7.93 8.07 11.88
C GLU A 5 8.22 7.57 10.45
N ARG A 6 7.99 6.27 10.18
CA ARG A 6 8.16 5.72 8.82
C ARG A 6 7.20 6.39 7.83
N ARG A 7 5.92 6.54 8.19
CA ARG A 7 4.90 7.18 7.36
C ARG A 7 5.27 8.63 7.03
N GLU A 8 5.61 9.42 8.05
CA GLU A 8 6.01 10.83 7.85
C GLU A 8 7.27 10.95 7.01
N TRP A 9 8.25 10.07 7.23
CA TRP A 9 9.47 10.03 6.44
C TRP A 9 9.16 9.73 4.96
N LEU A 10 8.34 8.71 4.68
CA LEU A 10 7.94 8.35 3.31
C LEU A 10 7.22 9.51 2.61
N ILE A 11 6.29 10.17 3.29
CA ILE A 11 5.59 11.35 2.75
C ILE A 11 6.58 12.47 2.44
N LYS A 12 7.48 12.78 3.38
CA LYS A 12 8.49 13.83 3.19
C LYS A 12 9.40 13.53 2.00
N VAL A 13 9.85 12.28 1.84
CA VAL A 13 10.69 11.90 0.69
C VAL A 13 9.92 12.07 -0.62
N LEU A 14 8.68 11.57 -0.70
CA LEU A 14 7.85 11.67 -1.91
C LEU A 14 7.53 13.12 -2.30
N LEU A 15 7.23 13.98 -1.33
CA LEU A 15 6.97 15.41 -1.56
C LEU A 15 8.22 16.19 -2.02
N ASN A 16 9.42 15.69 -1.73
CA ASN A 16 10.69 16.38 -2.02
C ASN A 16 11.51 15.68 -3.11
N GLU A 17 10.96 14.67 -3.81
CA GLU A 17 11.67 14.07 -4.93
C GLU A 17 11.94 15.13 -6.02
N PRO A 18 13.09 15.09 -6.71
CA PRO A 18 13.47 16.14 -7.68
C PRO A 18 12.44 16.43 -8.77
N ASP A 19 11.73 15.39 -9.23
CA ASP A 19 10.71 15.47 -10.29
C ASP A 19 9.28 15.63 -9.74
N SER A 20 9.12 15.92 -8.44
CA SER A 20 7.79 16.19 -7.87
C SER A 20 7.21 17.50 -8.42
N PRO A 21 5.88 17.60 -8.63
CA PRO A 21 5.23 18.84 -9.02
C PRO A 21 5.56 19.99 -8.06
N ASP A 22 5.78 21.20 -8.58
CA ASP A 22 6.07 22.38 -7.75
C ASP A 22 4.99 22.69 -6.70
N GLU A 23 3.74 22.28 -6.97
CA GLU A 23 2.63 22.37 -6.04
C GLU A 23 2.85 21.54 -4.75
N TYR A 24 3.66 20.48 -4.78
CA TYR A 24 3.95 19.66 -3.60
C TYR A 24 4.75 20.42 -2.55
N LYS A 25 5.53 21.45 -2.95
CA LYS A 25 6.25 22.33 -2.04
C LYS A 25 5.31 23.11 -1.10
N LYS A 26 4.02 23.21 -1.45
CA LYS A 26 2.98 23.88 -0.66
C LYS A 26 2.14 22.90 0.17
N ILE A 27 2.33 21.59 -0.01
CA ILE A 27 1.61 20.58 0.76
C ILE A 27 2.22 20.55 2.16
N GLU A 28 1.41 20.91 3.14
CA GLU A 28 1.75 20.71 4.54
C GLU A 28 1.47 19.26 4.94
N LEU A 29 2.40 18.66 5.68
CA LEU A 29 2.21 17.34 6.25
C LEU A 29 1.08 17.41 7.28
N PRO A 30 0.03 16.57 7.17
CA PRO A 30 -1.02 16.52 8.19
C PRO A 30 -0.44 16.23 9.58
N PRO A 31 -1.02 16.82 10.64
CA PRO A 31 -0.47 16.71 11.98
C PRO A 31 -0.45 15.26 12.46
N GLN A 32 0.45 14.93 13.39
CA GLN A 32 0.69 13.56 13.82
C GLN A 32 -0.56 12.85 14.41
N ASN A 33 -1.51 13.62 14.96
CA ASN A 33 -2.77 13.11 15.49
C ASN A 33 -3.83 12.83 14.40
N ASP A 34 -3.60 13.25 13.16
CA ASP A 34 -4.45 12.95 12.00
C ASP A 34 -3.81 11.86 11.14
N GLU A 35 -3.75 10.66 11.70
CA GLU A 35 -3.14 9.49 11.05
C GLU A 35 -3.85 9.13 9.74
N GLU A 36 -5.16 9.29 9.66
CA GLU A 36 -5.93 8.95 8.46
C GLU A 36 -5.62 9.91 7.31
N ALA A 37 -5.51 11.22 7.57
CA ALA A 37 -5.05 12.17 6.56
C ALA A 37 -3.62 11.85 6.10
N GLN A 38 -2.70 11.47 7.01
CA GLN A 38 -1.35 11.06 6.62
C GLN A 38 -1.36 9.79 5.76
N LYS A 39 -2.18 8.79 6.08
CA LYS A 39 -2.32 7.56 5.28
C LYS A 39 -2.87 7.86 3.89
N ASN A 40 -3.88 8.70 3.80
CA ASN A 40 -4.48 9.09 2.53
C ASN A 40 -3.51 9.92 1.68
N LEU A 41 -2.73 10.81 2.29
CA LEU A 41 -1.67 11.52 1.59
C LEU A 41 -0.59 10.57 1.07
N LEU A 42 -0.08 9.65 1.90
CA LEU A 42 0.91 8.67 1.48
C LEU A 42 0.41 7.80 0.32
N ARG A 43 -0.81 7.27 0.42
CA ARG A 43 -1.44 6.47 -0.64
C ARG A 43 -1.57 7.27 -1.93
N SER A 44 -2.05 8.51 -1.85
CA SER A 44 -2.20 9.39 -3.01
C SER A 44 -0.86 9.65 -3.70
N LEU A 45 0.20 9.96 -2.94
CA LEU A 45 1.54 10.18 -3.48
C LEU A 45 2.11 8.92 -4.14
N MET A 46 1.91 7.75 -3.53
CA MET A 46 2.31 6.46 -4.10
C MET A 46 1.54 6.12 -5.38
N ASN A 47 0.24 6.44 -5.44
CA ASN A 47 -0.59 6.20 -6.62
C ASN A 47 -0.10 7.00 -7.83
N VAL A 48 0.21 8.28 -7.65
CA VAL A 48 0.52 9.19 -8.77
C VAL A 48 1.99 9.19 -9.18
N ARG A 49 2.87 8.57 -8.38
CA ARG A 49 4.31 8.53 -8.66
C ARG A 49 4.60 7.70 -9.92
N PRO A 50 5.23 8.28 -10.96
CA PRO A 50 5.63 7.51 -12.14
C PRO A 50 6.64 6.39 -11.80
N PRO A 51 6.70 5.30 -12.59
CA PRO A 51 7.64 4.22 -12.38
C PRO A 51 9.07 4.69 -12.68
N ARG A 52 9.82 4.96 -11.62
CA ARG A 52 11.23 5.38 -11.69
C ARG A 52 11.99 4.86 -10.47
N PRO A 53 13.33 4.75 -10.56
CA PRO A 53 14.14 4.30 -9.43
C PRO A 53 13.88 5.10 -8.14
N VAL A 54 14.10 4.44 -7.02
CA VAL A 54 14.08 5.00 -5.65
C VAL A 54 15.36 4.59 -4.95
N SER A 55 15.70 5.25 -3.84
CA SER A 55 16.85 4.85 -3.03
C SER A 55 16.59 3.54 -2.29
N ASP A 56 17.66 2.80 -1.99
CA ASP A 56 17.59 1.58 -1.17
C ASP A 56 17.04 1.87 0.24
N GLU A 57 17.34 3.06 0.78
CA GLU A 57 16.79 3.51 2.06
C GLU A 57 15.27 3.67 1.99
N PHE A 58 14.75 4.23 0.89
CA PHE A 58 13.31 4.36 0.68
C PHE A 58 12.63 3.00 0.61
N LEU A 59 13.19 2.06 -0.17
CA LEU A 59 12.68 0.70 -0.27
C LEU A 59 12.66 0.01 1.11
N LYS A 60 13.76 0.09 1.86
CA LYS A 60 13.84 -0.49 3.21
C LYS A 60 12.75 0.05 4.14
N ILE A 61 12.60 1.37 4.21
CA ILE A 61 11.61 1.99 5.11
C ILE A 61 10.18 1.69 4.65
N GLN A 62 9.94 1.68 3.34
CA GLN A 62 8.65 1.31 2.76
C GLN A 62 8.30 -0.15 3.10
N ASP A 63 9.23 -1.08 2.89
CA ASP A 63 9.01 -2.50 3.13
C ASP A 63 8.72 -2.77 4.61
N GLU A 64 9.49 -2.13 5.52
CA GLU A 64 9.23 -2.20 6.96
C GLU A 64 7.87 -1.60 7.35
N TYR A 65 7.45 -0.51 6.70
CA TYR A 65 6.15 0.12 6.93
C TYR A 65 5.01 -0.79 6.47
N LEU A 66 5.02 -1.23 5.21
CA LEU A 66 3.96 -2.03 4.60
C LEU A 66 3.86 -3.43 5.23
N THR A 67 4.99 -4.06 5.55
CA THR A 67 5.02 -5.35 6.24
C THR A 67 4.33 -5.27 7.60
N GLU A 68 4.61 -4.23 8.38
CA GLU A 68 3.97 -4.07 9.69
C GLU A 68 2.48 -3.72 9.56
N ARG A 69 2.09 -2.92 8.56
CA ARG A 69 0.67 -2.64 8.27
C ARG A 69 -0.12 -3.92 7.98
N ASN A 70 0.44 -4.86 7.22
CA ASN A 70 -0.20 -6.15 6.98
C ASN A 70 -0.32 -6.98 8.27
N LYS A 71 0.71 -6.97 9.12
CA LYS A 71 0.68 -7.68 10.42
C LYS A 71 -0.38 -7.12 11.36
N GLU A 72 -0.48 -5.79 11.48
CA GLU A 72 -1.47 -5.12 12.33
C GLU A 72 -2.92 -5.42 11.94
N ARG A 73 -3.18 -5.67 10.65
CA ARG A 73 -4.50 -6.07 10.13
C ARG A 73 -4.82 -7.55 10.38
N GLY A 74 -3.82 -8.35 10.74
CA GLY A 74 -3.94 -9.79 10.96
C GLY A 74 -3.83 -10.59 9.67
N ILE A 75 -2.93 -11.56 9.66
CA ILE A 75 -2.69 -12.45 8.52
C ILE A 75 -3.61 -13.67 8.60
N THR A 76 -4.29 -13.97 7.49
CA THR A 76 -5.09 -15.19 7.34
C THR A 76 -4.34 -16.20 6.48
N ASP A 77 -4.06 -17.38 7.01
CA ASP A 77 -3.40 -18.45 6.27
C ASP A 77 -4.43 -19.31 5.52
N VAL A 78 -4.22 -19.50 4.21
CA VAL A 78 -5.10 -20.33 3.37
C VAL A 78 -5.27 -21.76 3.89
N ALA A 79 -4.26 -22.31 4.58
CA ALA A 79 -4.31 -23.64 5.18
C ALA A 79 -5.34 -23.76 6.32
N THR A 80 -5.78 -22.64 6.88
CA THR A 80 -6.81 -22.60 7.94
C THR A 80 -8.23 -22.46 7.40
N LEU A 81 -8.38 -22.19 6.10
CA LEU A 81 -9.68 -21.98 5.48
C LEU A 81 -10.46 -23.29 5.33
N LYS A 82 -11.79 -23.19 5.36
CA LYS A 82 -12.68 -24.32 5.09
C LYS A 82 -13.04 -24.35 3.62
N ASN A 83 -12.83 -25.49 2.99
CA ASN A 83 -13.22 -25.70 1.60
C ASN A 83 -14.74 -25.72 1.45
N VAL A 84 -15.21 -25.47 0.23
CA VAL A 84 -16.63 -25.64 -0.10
C VAL A 84 -17.00 -27.14 -0.12
N PRO A 85 -18.24 -27.53 0.21
CA PRO A 85 -18.62 -28.95 0.25
C PRO A 85 -18.45 -29.69 -1.08
N ALA A 86 -18.56 -28.97 -2.20
CA ALA A 86 -18.51 -29.54 -3.55
C ALA A 86 -17.08 -29.92 -4.01
N ASP A 87 -16.04 -29.25 -3.52
CA ASP A 87 -14.65 -29.49 -3.93
C ASP A 87 -13.67 -29.06 -2.82
N LYS A 88 -12.74 -29.95 -2.45
CA LYS A 88 -11.73 -29.70 -1.42
C LYS A 88 -10.66 -28.67 -1.82
N ARG A 89 -10.59 -28.33 -3.10
CA ARG A 89 -9.61 -27.38 -3.65
C ARG A 89 -10.16 -25.94 -3.74
N ILE A 90 -11.46 -25.76 -3.55
CA ILE A 90 -12.13 -24.48 -3.73
C ILE A 90 -12.56 -23.95 -2.36
N PHE A 91 -12.30 -22.67 -2.13
CA PHE A 91 -12.60 -21.96 -0.89
C PHE A 91 -13.40 -20.71 -1.24
N LEU A 92 -14.35 -20.35 -0.38
CA LEU A 92 -14.96 -19.03 -0.38
C LEU A 92 -14.52 -18.34 0.91
N TRP A 93 -13.89 -17.18 0.77
CA TRP A 93 -13.37 -16.41 1.89
C TRP A 93 -13.75 -14.94 1.74
N GLN A 94 -14.07 -14.32 2.87
CA GLN A 94 -14.39 -12.90 2.97
C GLN A 94 -13.34 -12.24 3.85
N GLY A 95 -12.55 -11.33 3.27
CA GLY A 95 -11.50 -10.61 3.98
C GLY A 95 -10.73 -9.66 3.06
N ASP A 96 -9.66 -9.08 3.59
CA ASP A 96 -8.73 -8.21 2.87
C ASP A 96 -7.67 -9.08 2.17
N ILE A 97 -7.70 -9.17 0.84
CA ILE A 97 -6.79 -10.02 0.08
C ILE A 97 -5.30 -9.71 0.34
N THR A 98 -4.97 -8.49 0.77
CA THR A 98 -3.58 -8.10 1.09
C THR A 98 -3.05 -8.78 2.36
N THR A 99 -3.92 -9.38 3.16
CA THR A 99 -3.56 -10.12 4.38
C THR A 99 -3.71 -11.64 4.23
N LEU A 100 -4.01 -12.13 3.02
CA LEU A 100 -4.09 -13.56 2.76
C LEU A 100 -2.68 -14.13 2.52
N ASN A 101 -2.21 -14.99 3.41
CA ASN A 101 -0.98 -15.77 3.21
C ASN A 101 -1.29 -16.93 2.25
N ALA A 102 -1.01 -16.70 0.97
CA ALA A 102 -1.17 -17.64 -0.13
C ALA A 102 0.07 -17.58 -1.02
N ASP A 103 0.28 -18.60 -1.86
CA ASP A 103 1.41 -18.63 -2.80
C ASP A 103 1.33 -17.52 -3.85
N ALA A 104 0.11 -17.13 -4.25
CA ALA A 104 -0.14 -16.05 -5.18
C ALA A 104 -1.52 -15.44 -4.98
N ILE A 105 -1.64 -14.15 -5.32
CA ILE A 105 -2.92 -13.43 -5.47
C ILE A 105 -3.02 -12.88 -6.89
N VAL A 106 -4.24 -12.70 -7.38
CA VAL A 106 -4.48 -12.17 -8.74
C VAL A 106 -4.94 -10.72 -8.64
N ASN A 107 -4.20 -9.81 -9.29
CA ASN A 107 -4.57 -8.40 -9.41
C ASN A 107 -5.29 -8.15 -10.75
N ALA A 108 -6.40 -7.40 -10.73
CA ALA A 108 -7.10 -6.97 -11.94
C ALA A 108 -6.48 -5.67 -12.50
N ALA A 109 -5.31 -5.83 -13.11
CA ALA A 109 -4.54 -4.72 -13.65
C ALA A 109 -5.21 -4.05 -14.87
N ASN A 110 -4.83 -2.79 -15.12
CA ASN A 110 -5.13 -2.10 -16.36
C ASN A 110 -4.07 -2.35 -17.45
N SER A 111 -4.32 -1.90 -18.69
CA SER A 111 -3.46 -2.17 -19.85
C SER A 111 -2.06 -1.54 -19.77
N ALA A 112 -1.84 -0.55 -18.90
CA ALA A 112 -0.52 0.03 -18.70
C ALA A 112 0.39 -0.88 -17.85
N LEU A 113 -0.17 -1.80 -17.04
CA LEU A 113 0.56 -2.67 -16.11
C LEU A 113 1.42 -1.91 -15.08
N LEU A 114 0.99 -0.70 -14.71
CA LEU A 114 1.69 0.19 -13.77
C LEU A 114 0.88 0.49 -12.50
N GLY A 115 -0.20 -0.26 -12.27
CA GLY A 115 -1.13 -0.01 -11.18
C GLY A 115 -2.07 1.16 -11.46
N CYS A 116 -2.80 1.57 -10.42
CA CYS A 116 -3.78 2.66 -10.48
C CYS A 116 -3.17 4.03 -10.15
N PHE A 117 -3.21 4.95 -11.11
CA PHE A 117 -2.76 6.35 -10.93
C PHE A 117 -3.84 7.30 -10.38
N ALA A 118 -5.06 6.83 -10.13
CA ALA A 118 -6.12 7.67 -9.57
C ALA A 118 -6.01 7.71 -8.03
N PRO A 119 -5.75 8.87 -7.40
CA PRO A 119 -5.58 8.97 -5.96
C PRO A 119 -6.77 8.40 -5.20
N LEU A 120 -6.50 7.52 -4.22
CA LEU A 120 -7.51 6.91 -3.34
C LEU A 120 -8.62 6.13 -4.05
N HIS A 121 -8.42 5.77 -5.32
CA HIS A 121 -9.43 5.06 -6.08
C HIS A 121 -9.71 3.68 -5.45
N ALA A 122 -10.99 3.36 -5.28
CA ALA A 122 -11.43 2.11 -4.66
C ALA A 122 -11.47 0.95 -5.67
N CYS A 123 -10.33 0.66 -6.30
CA CYS A 123 -10.14 -0.52 -7.16
C CYS A 123 -9.08 -1.45 -6.59
N ILE A 124 -9.11 -2.72 -6.97
CA ILE A 124 -8.16 -3.74 -6.48
C ILE A 124 -6.70 -3.48 -6.91
N ASP A 125 -6.50 -2.74 -8.00
CA ASP A 125 -5.20 -2.34 -8.55
C ASP A 125 -4.53 -1.18 -7.78
N ASN A 126 -5.22 -0.62 -6.77
CA ASN A 126 -4.76 0.53 -5.96
C ASN A 126 -4.54 0.14 -4.49
#